data_AF-A0A2W5SH70-F1
#
_entry.id   AF-A0A2W5SH70-F1
#
_cell.length_a   1.000
_cell.length_b   1.000
_cell.length_c   1.000
_cell.angle_alpha   90.00
_cell.angle_beta   90.00
_cell.angle_gamma   90.00
#
_symmetry.space_group_name_H-M   'P 1'
#
loop_
_entity.id
_entity.type
_entity.pdbx_description
1 polymer ?
#
loop_
_entity_poly.entity_id
_entity_poly.type
_entity_poly.pdbx_seq_one_letter_code
_entity_poly.pdbx_strand_id
1 'polypeptide(L)'
;MNDPEEHKEEPARQGPSFADLVSDLVSALTGLIRSEARLVHAEIVEAGQQVARGLELMAGGALFLVVALLVLVQAGVIALAMLVGPLWASVIVGVALALIGLILILVGRNRVRAARLVPQRTLEQTGRDIRLAKEQM
;
A
#
# COMPACT_ATOMS: atom_id res chain seq x y z
N MET A 1 -19.12 75.26 -41.23
CA MET A 1 -18.78 73.93 -41.76
C MET A 1 -18.51 73.07 -40.55
N ASN A 2 -19.35 72.08 -40.35
CA ASN A 2 -19.41 71.21 -39.18
C ASN A 2 -18.49 70.01 -39.46
N ASP A 3 -17.51 69.74 -38.58
CA ASP A 3 -16.90 68.41 -38.47
C ASP A 3 -16.89 68.05 -36.97
N PRO A 4 -17.67 67.04 -36.54
CA PRO A 4 -17.82 66.68 -35.14
C PRO A 4 -16.64 65.83 -34.66
N GLU A 5 -16.20 66.12 -33.43
CA GLU A 5 -15.23 65.35 -32.66
C GLU A 5 -15.60 63.86 -32.63
N GLU A 6 -14.74 63.02 -33.19
CA GLU A 6 -14.84 61.56 -33.17
C GLU A 6 -14.56 61.06 -31.74
N HIS A 7 -15.58 61.02 -30.89
CA HIS A 7 -15.50 60.33 -29.61
C HIS A 7 -15.38 58.83 -29.85
N LYS A 8 -14.14 58.34 -29.82
CA LYS A 8 -13.84 56.91 -29.68
C LYS A 8 -14.44 56.44 -28.36
N GLU A 9 -15.57 55.75 -28.44
CA GLU A 9 -16.17 55.03 -27.33
C GLU A 9 -15.15 54.04 -26.77
N GLU A 10 -14.62 54.31 -25.58
CA GLU A 10 -13.90 53.30 -24.81
C GLU A 10 -14.90 52.18 -24.48
N PRO A 11 -14.61 50.91 -24.82
CA PRO A 11 -15.53 49.84 -24.51
C PRO A 11 -15.66 49.75 -22.99
N ALA A 12 -16.88 49.96 -22.50
CA ALA A 12 -17.25 49.83 -21.11
C ALA A 12 -16.72 48.48 -20.58
N ARG A 13 -15.77 48.54 -19.64
CA ARG A 13 -15.32 47.36 -18.90
C ARG A 13 -16.52 46.83 -18.11
N GLN A 14 -17.25 45.89 -18.69
CA GLN A 14 -18.25 45.10 -17.99
C GLN A 14 -17.50 44.36 -16.88
N GLY A 15 -17.81 44.70 -15.61
CA GLY A 15 -17.26 43.99 -14.46
C GLY A 15 -17.64 42.51 -14.51
N PRO A 16 -16.86 41.62 -13.88
CA PRO A 16 -17.12 40.19 -13.92
C PRO A 16 -18.57 39.90 -13.51
N SER A 17 -19.25 39.13 -14.36
CA SER A 17 -20.63 38.72 -14.15
C SER A 17 -20.72 37.75 -12.96
N PHE A 18 -21.89 37.65 -12.33
CA PHE A 18 -22.16 36.63 -11.32
C PHE A 18 -21.89 35.21 -11.85
N ALA A 19 -22.07 34.99 -13.17
CA ALA A 19 -21.72 33.74 -13.84
C ALA A 19 -20.20 33.46 -13.84
N ASP A 20 -19.37 34.50 -13.97
CA ASP A 20 -17.91 34.38 -13.98
C ASP A 20 -17.39 33.99 -12.59
N LEU A 21 -17.96 34.57 -11.52
CA LEU A 21 -17.60 34.23 -10.14
C LEU A 21 -17.95 32.78 -9.77
N VAL A 22 -19.07 32.26 -10.25
CA VAL A 22 -19.47 30.85 -10.05
C VAL A 22 -18.53 29.92 -10.83
N SER A 23 -18.18 30.28 -12.06
CA SER A 23 -17.21 29.54 -12.87
C SER A 23 -15.83 29.47 -12.19
N ASP A 24 -15.37 30.58 -11.62
CA ASP A 24 -14.10 30.66 -10.89
C ASP A 24 -14.10 29.80 -9.62
N LEU A 25 -15.20 29.80 -8.85
CA LEU A 25 -15.34 28.95 -7.68
C LEU A 25 -15.32 27.46 -8.04
N VAL A 26 -16.03 27.05 -9.11
CA VAL A 26 -16.03 25.66 -9.60
C VAL A 26 -14.62 25.26 -10.07
N SER A 27 -13.91 26.14 -10.77
CA SER A 27 -12.52 25.92 -11.16
C SER A 27 -11.60 25.79 -9.96
N ALA A 28 -11.75 26.62 -8.92
CA ALA A 28 -10.95 26.56 -7.71
C ALA A 28 -11.19 25.26 -6.93
N LEU A 29 -12.45 24.84 -6.77
CA LEU A 29 -12.81 23.57 -6.13
C LEU A 29 -12.28 22.36 -6.91
N THR A 30 -12.39 22.39 -8.23
CA THR A 30 -11.82 21.34 -9.10
C THR A 30 -10.30 21.28 -8.98
N GLY A 31 -9.64 22.44 -8.87
CA GLY A 31 -8.22 22.56 -8.61
C GLY A 31 -7.81 21.95 -7.27
N LEU A 32 -8.60 22.21 -6.22
CA LEU A 32 -8.37 21.67 -4.88
C LEU A 32 -8.49 20.15 -4.84
N ILE A 33 -9.57 19.58 -5.40
CA ILE A 33 -9.78 18.13 -5.48
C ILE A 33 -8.61 17.46 -6.22
N ARG A 34 -8.17 18.05 -7.34
CA ARG A 34 -7.02 17.53 -8.09
C ARG A 34 -5.72 17.62 -7.29
N SER A 35 -5.58 18.62 -6.43
CA SER A 35 -4.42 18.77 -5.55
C SER A 35 -4.40 17.71 -4.43
N GLU A 36 -5.52 17.47 -3.76
CA GLU A 36 -5.64 16.42 -2.74
C GLU A 36 -5.44 15.04 -3.35
N ALA A 37 -6.00 14.77 -4.53
CA ALA A 37 -5.78 13.50 -5.23
C ALA A 37 -4.30 13.26 -5.55
N ARG A 38 -3.55 14.31 -5.94
CA ARG A 38 -2.10 14.22 -6.17
C ARG A 38 -1.33 13.97 -4.88
N LEU A 39 -1.73 14.62 -3.79
CA LEU A 39 -1.09 14.45 -2.49
C LEU A 39 -1.30 13.02 -1.95
N VAL A 40 -2.55 12.54 -1.97
CA VAL A 40 -2.88 11.15 -1.58
C VAL A 40 -2.10 10.15 -2.43
N HIS A 41 -2.00 10.38 -3.75
CA HIS A 41 -1.20 9.53 -4.62
C HIS A 41 0.28 9.54 -4.23
N ALA A 42 0.86 10.71 -3.93
CA ALA A 42 2.24 10.82 -3.50
C ALA A 42 2.48 10.09 -2.17
N GLU A 43 1.59 10.24 -1.19
CA GLU A 43 1.68 9.56 0.11
C GLU A 43 1.58 8.03 -0.03
N ILE A 44 0.70 7.52 -0.90
CA ILE A 44 0.62 6.09 -1.23
C ILE A 44 1.94 5.59 -1.84
N VAL A 45 2.51 6.34 -2.78
CA VAL A 45 3.80 5.98 -3.42
C VAL A 45 4.92 6.00 -2.39
N GLU A 46 4.97 7.00 -1.52
CA GLU A 46 6.00 7.13 -0.49
C GLU A 46 5.89 6.02 0.56
N ALA A 47 4.67 5.71 1.02
CA ALA A 47 4.42 4.56 1.90
C ALA A 47 4.88 3.25 1.25
N GLY A 48 4.58 3.05 -0.03
CA GLY A 48 5.05 1.91 -0.81
C GLY A 48 6.57 1.83 -0.89
N GLN A 49 7.25 2.96 -1.10
CA GLN A 49 8.71 3.04 -1.15
C GLN A 49 9.36 2.78 0.22
N GLN A 50 8.75 3.22 1.32
CA GLN A 50 9.23 2.92 2.67
C GLN A 50 9.15 1.42 2.95
N VAL A 51 8.03 0.78 2.60
CA VAL A 51 7.88 -0.68 2.70
C VAL A 51 8.90 -1.39 1.81
N ALA A 52 9.11 -0.94 0.57
CA ALA A 52 10.07 -1.54 -0.34
C ALA A 52 11.51 -1.48 0.19
N ARG A 53 11.95 -0.33 0.72
CA ARG A 53 13.25 -0.18 1.38
C ARG A 53 13.37 -1.06 2.63
N GLY A 54 12.30 -1.16 3.42
CA GLY A 54 12.27 -2.09 4.56
C GLY A 54 12.49 -3.55 4.12
N LEU A 55 11.84 -3.96 3.03
CA LEU A 55 11.97 -5.32 2.48
C LEU A 55 13.37 -5.62 1.93
N GLU A 56 14.12 -4.63 1.45
CA GLU A 56 15.47 -4.85 0.90
C GLU A 56 16.46 -5.32 1.97
N LEU A 57 16.48 -4.64 3.12
CA LEU A 57 17.33 -5.00 4.25
C LEU A 57 16.89 -6.32 4.88
N MET A 58 15.58 -6.55 4.95
CA MET A 58 15.04 -7.83 5.42
C MET A 58 15.44 -8.99 4.50
N ALA A 59 15.41 -8.80 3.18
CA ALA A 59 15.84 -9.81 2.22
C ALA A 59 17.34 -10.11 2.35
N GLY A 60 18.17 -9.07 2.46
CA GLY A 60 19.60 -9.21 2.71
C GLY A 60 19.88 -9.95 4.03
N GLY A 61 19.24 -9.55 5.13
CA GLY A 61 19.35 -10.21 6.42
C GLY A 61 18.87 -11.66 6.40
N ALA A 62 17.78 -11.95 5.70
CA ALA A 62 17.28 -13.31 5.53
C ALA A 62 18.30 -14.22 4.83
N LEU A 63 19.04 -13.71 3.83
CA LEU A 63 20.11 -14.46 3.18
C LEU A 63 21.22 -14.85 4.17
N PHE A 64 21.69 -13.89 4.97
CA PHE A 64 22.70 -14.16 6.01
C PHE A 64 22.20 -15.15 7.07
N LEU A 65 20.94 -15.04 7.48
CA LEU A 65 20.32 -16.00 8.40
C LEU A 65 20.24 -17.41 7.82
N VAL A 66 19.97 -17.56 6.51
CA VAL A 66 20.00 -18.86 5.84
C VAL A 66 21.41 -19.44 5.89
N VAL A 67 22.44 -18.65 5.55
CA VAL A 67 23.84 -19.11 5.63
C VAL A 67 24.22 -19.51 7.05
N ALA A 68 23.89 -18.67 8.04
CA ALA A 68 24.15 -18.97 9.45
C ALA A 68 23.42 -20.25 9.91
N LEU A 69 22.17 -20.44 9.49
CA LEU A 69 21.40 -21.64 9.79
C LEU A 69 22.06 -22.89 9.20
N LEU A 70 22.54 -22.86 7.96
CA LEU A 70 23.24 -24.00 7.35
C LEU A 70 24.50 -24.38 8.14
N VAL A 71 25.28 -23.39 8.58
CA VAL A 71 26.48 -23.62 9.42
C VAL A 71 26.09 -24.23 10.77
N LEU A 72 25.02 -23.71 11.41
CA LEU A 72 24.52 -24.24 12.69
C LEU A 72 23.98 -25.67 12.55
N VAL A 73 23.27 -25.97 11.46
CA VAL A 73 22.79 -27.32 11.17
C VAL A 73 23.96 -28.27 11.01
N GLN A 74 24.99 -27.89 10.26
CA GLN A 74 26.20 -28.70 10.12
C GLN A 74 26.90 -28.91 11.47
N ALA A 75 27.03 -27.86 12.29
CA ALA A 75 27.61 -27.96 13.63
C ALA A 75 26.79 -28.91 14.52
N GLY A 76 25.46 -28.83 14.47
CA GLY A 76 24.55 -29.72 15.20
C GLY A 76 24.66 -31.18 14.74
N VAL A 77 24.77 -31.42 13.43
CA VAL A 77 25.00 -32.76 12.88
C VAL A 77 26.33 -33.33 13.36
N ILE A 78 27.41 -32.55 13.32
CA ILE A 78 28.73 -33.00 13.80
C ILE A 78 28.68 -33.30 15.30
N ALA A 79 28.07 -32.42 16.10
CA ALA A 79 27.95 -32.61 17.54
C ALA A 79 27.16 -33.89 17.87
N LEU A 80 26.03 -34.13 17.18
CA LEU A 80 25.21 -35.32 17.39
C LEU A 80 25.89 -36.59 16.84
N ALA A 81 26.68 -36.46 15.77
CA ALA A 81 27.41 -37.58 15.17
C ALA A 81 28.42 -38.20 16.14
N MET A 82 28.94 -37.44 17.11
CA MET A 82 29.81 -37.96 18.17
C MET A 82 29.09 -38.99 19.08
N LEU A 83 27.76 -38.97 19.13
CA LEU A 83 26.96 -39.86 19.98
C LEU A 83 26.33 -41.01 19.20
N VAL A 84 25.78 -40.73 18.00
CA VAL A 84 24.95 -41.70 17.25
C VAL A 84 25.52 -42.09 15.89
N GLY A 85 26.67 -41.55 15.52
CA GLY A 85 27.28 -41.71 14.20
C GLY A 85 26.73 -40.74 13.14
N PRO A 86 27.49 -40.50 12.05
CA PRO A 86 27.22 -39.42 11.10
C PRO A 86 25.91 -39.63 10.30
N LEU A 87 25.60 -40.88 9.92
CA LEU A 87 24.39 -41.18 9.17
C LEU A 87 23.14 -40.87 9.99
N TRP A 88 23.05 -41.40 11.21
CA TRP A 88 21.87 -41.20 12.06
C TRP A 88 21.74 -39.76 12.55
N ALA A 89 22.85 -39.08 12.83
CA ALA A 89 22.84 -37.66 13.20
C ALA A 89 22.23 -36.77 12.11
N SER A 90 22.65 -36.97 10.85
CA SER A 90 22.10 -36.21 9.72
C SER A 90 20.61 -36.48 9.48
N VAL A 91 20.17 -37.74 9.65
CA VAL A 91 18.75 -38.11 9.55
C VAL A 91 17.92 -37.45 10.66
N ILE A 92 18.37 -37.51 11.91
CA ILE A 92 17.62 -36.95 13.05
C ILE A 92 17.48 -35.44 12.92
N VAL A 93 18.57 -34.73 12.61
CA VAL A 93 18.54 -33.27 12.44
C VAL A 93 17.68 -32.89 11.23
N GLY A 94 17.79 -33.63 10.12
CA GLY A 94 16.98 -33.41 8.93
C GLY A 94 15.47 -33.57 9.19
N VAL A 95 15.07 -34.63 9.88
CA VAL A 95 13.66 -34.87 10.26
C VAL A 95 13.16 -33.77 11.21
N ALA A 96 13.96 -33.38 12.20
CA ALA A 96 13.59 -32.31 13.12
C ALA A 96 13.33 -30.99 12.39
N LEU A 97 14.21 -30.60 11.47
CA LEU A 97 14.04 -29.40 10.65
C LEU A 97 12.85 -29.51 9.69
N ALA A 98 12.60 -30.68 9.10
CA ALA A 98 11.45 -30.90 8.23
C ALA A 98 10.12 -30.70 8.99
N LEU A 99 10.03 -31.18 10.23
CA LEU A 99 8.86 -30.97 11.09
C LEU A 99 8.66 -29.48 11.44
N ILE A 100 9.75 -28.78 11.81
CA ILE A 100 9.70 -27.34 12.08
C ILE A 100 9.23 -26.59 10.82
N GLY A 101 9.80 -26.90 9.66
CA GLY A 101 9.43 -26.31 8.37
C GLY A 101 7.96 -26.55 8.02
N LEU A 102 7.45 -27.76 8.22
CA LEU A 102 6.05 -28.09 8.01
C LEU A 102 5.13 -27.23 8.90
N ILE A 103 5.45 -27.10 10.19
CA ILE A 103 4.67 -26.27 11.12
C ILE A 103 4.67 -24.80 10.68
N LEU A 104 5.84 -24.26 10.31
CA LEU A 104 5.95 -22.87 9.84
C LEU A 104 5.13 -22.63 8.58
N ILE A 105 5.14 -23.55 7.61
CA ILE A 105 4.30 -23.48 6.40
C ILE A 105 2.83 -23.45 6.77
N LEU A 106 2.38 -24.35 7.65
CA LEU A 106 0.97 -24.44 8.06
C LEU A 106 0.52 -23.15 8.78
N VAL A 107 1.33 -22.64 9.71
CA VAL A 107 1.07 -21.39 10.42
C VAL A 107 1.06 -20.20 9.47
N GLY A 108 2.05 -20.09 8.59
CA GLY A 108 2.17 -19.03 7.60
C GLY A 108 0.96 -19.01 6.65
N ARG A 109 0.57 -20.17 6.14
CA ARG A 109 -0.63 -20.33 5.30
C ARG A 109 -1.88 -19.84 6.02
N ASN A 110 -2.02 -20.16 7.31
CA ASN A 110 -3.17 -19.73 8.10
C ASN A 110 -3.18 -18.21 8.32
N ARG A 111 -2.02 -17.60 8.57
CA ARG A 111 -1.88 -16.14 8.74
C ARG A 111 -2.18 -15.37 7.45
N VAL A 112 -1.68 -15.83 6.30
CA VAL A 112 -1.99 -15.21 5.00
C VAL A 112 -3.48 -15.34 4.67
N ARG A 113 -4.09 -16.48 4.98
CA ARG A 113 -5.54 -16.68 4.78
C ARG A 113 -6.38 -15.77 5.68
N ALA A 114 -5.96 -15.56 6.93
CA ALA A 114 -6.61 -14.63 7.86
C ALA A 114 -6.45 -13.15 7.41
N ALA A 115 -5.27 -12.78 6.90
CA ALA A 115 -5.02 -11.43 6.36
C ALA A 115 -5.81 -11.15 5.06
N ARG A 116 -6.18 -12.19 4.31
CA ARG A 116 -7.04 -12.10 3.11
C ARG A 116 -8.55 -12.06 3.42
N LEU A 117 -8.96 -12.11 4.69
CA LEU A 117 -10.30 -11.67 5.06
C LEU A 117 -10.32 -10.15 4.88
N VAL A 118 -10.55 -9.73 3.62
CA VAL A 118 -11.06 -8.42 3.22
C VAL A 118 -12.01 -7.94 4.32
N PRO A 119 -11.96 -6.67 4.78
CA PRO A 119 -12.80 -6.18 5.88
C PRO A 119 -14.29 -6.45 5.62
N GLN A 120 -14.78 -7.64 6.00
CA GLN A 120 -16.16 -8.04 5.74
C GLN A 120 -17.12 -7.14 6.53
N ARG A 121 -16.63 -6.61 7.66
CA ARG A 121 -17.33 -5.61 8.47
C ARG A 121 -17.54 -4.28 7.73
N THR A 122 -16.66 -3.89 6.81
CA THR A 122 -16.74 -2.59 6.11
C THR A 122 -17.64 -2.66 4.88
N LEU A 123 -17.66 -3.78 4.16
CA LEU A 123 -18.55 -3.96 3.00
C LEU A 123 -20.04 -4.06 3.41
N GLU A 124 -20.36 -4.59 4.58
CA GLU A 124 -21.74 -4.62 5.11
C GLU A 124 -22.27 -3.25 5.55
N GLN A 125 -21.40 -2.26 5.77
CA GLN A 125 -21.82 -0.89 6.10
C GLN A 125 -22.07 -0.06 4.84
N THR A 126 -21.20 -0.14 3.84
CA THR A 126 -21.38 0.59 2.56
C THR A 126 -22.63 0.12 1.80
N GLY A 127 -23.02 -1.15 1.90
CA GLY A 127 -24.24 -1.67 1.27
C GLY A 127 -25.54 -1.17 1.90
N ARG A 128 -25.53 -0.79 3.20
CA ARG A 128 -26.72 -0.27 3.89
C ARG A 128 -26.97 1.20 3.56
N ASP A 129 -25.92 2.00 3.45
CA ASP A 129 -26.05 3.43 3.13
C ASP A 129 -26.61 3.66 1.72
N ILE A 130 -26.28 2.80 0.75
CA ILE A 130 -26.83 2.87 -0.61
C ILE A 130 -28.32 2.49 -0.65
N ARG A 131 -28.78 1.63 0.27
CA ARG A 131 -30.20 1.25 0.38
C ARG A 131 -31.03 2.38 0.98
N LEU A 132 -30.52 3.05 2.01
CA LEU A 132 -31.21 4.17 2.65
C LEU A 132 -31.28 5.40 1.74
N ALA A 133 -30.24 5.66 0.95
CA ALA A 133 -30.26 6.72 -0.06
C ALA A 133 -31.27 6.46 -1.19
N LYS A 134 -31.60 5.19 -1.48
CA LYS A 134 -32.63 4.80 -2.45
C LYS A 134 -34.05 4.82 -1.90
N GLU A 135 -34.23 4.80 -0.58
CA GLU A 135 -35.55 4.88 0.06
C GLU A 135 -36.00 6.33 0.30
N GLN A 136 -35.09 7.30 0.18
CA GLN A 136 -35.37 8.74 0.35
C GLN A 136 -35.50 9.52 -0.98
N MET A 137 -35.48 8.83 -2.12
CA MET A 137 -35.85 9.35 -3.44
C MET A 137 -37.12 8.66 -3.93
#